data_AF-A0A931J2I2-F1
#
_entry.id   AF-A0A931J2I2-F1
#
_cell.length_a   1.000
_cell.length_b   1.000
_cell.length_c   1.000
_cell.angle_alpha   90.00
_cell.angle_beta   90.00
_cell.angle_gamma   90.00
#
_symmetry.space_group_name_H-M   'P 1'
#
loop_
_entity.id
_entity.type
_entity.pdbx_description
1 polymer ?
#
loop_
_entity_poly.entity_id
_entity_poly.type
_entity_poly.pdbx_seq_one_letter_code
_entity_poly.pdbx_strand_id
1 'polypeptide(L)'
;MTTWKRSTLEWLVLVGLMLALWFPAASGMAMIWWRSDTYAHGLLVLPIAGWLVWRDRSRWLTLTPRRWAWGLLPLAAAALLALAGELAQVAAASQFAVVLALQGLTLLVLGPELGRVLAFPLAFLFFGVPIGDFLLPWMMGWTADFTVAALRLVGVPVYREGLQFVIPSGHWSVVEACSGVRYLMASLMVGTLFAYLNYESLRKRLIFIGFAIVTPLLANWLRAFGIVMLGHLSNNQLATGVDHLVYGWVFFGLVMALMFVLGARFADPEAQRPNAVRQAQGVARLPIAGLGLILLALPPALALAMRHPGPPLSESRWTPQVPGWQAAPAAEDWHPAIEMPQALLRRGFAGEAGLVWVDLAYYPSQKFGSKAVSGENVLVRADDREWQVLSRGTEGWQMRRKGAGEEQFLLRRLHWVDGRFIESPAAAKLAHAWALLKGQGDAAALVLIRTASEPQAAQRLDAFWTQAQAPLNACLQTTVRGPQGHNAGRCR
;
A
#
# COMPACT_ATOMS: atom_id res chain seq x y z
N MET A 1 34.96 -29.44 -1.11
CA MET A 1 34.44 -28.12 -1.57
C MET A 1 35.16 -27.03 -0.79
N THR A 2 35.62 -25.95 -1.45
CA THR A 2 36.16 -24.78 -0.73
C THR A 2 35.06 -24.19 0.18
N THR A 3 35.44 -23.55 1.29
CA THR A 3 34.50 -22.91 2.23
C THR A 3 33.51 -22.01 1.48
N TRP A 4 34.00 -21.26 0.50
CA TRP A 4 33.20 -20.49 -0.44
C TRP A 4 32.13 -21.30 -1.17
N LYS A 5 32.49 -22.39 -1.86
CA LYS A 5 31.52 -23.22 -2.60
C LYS A 5 30.42 -23.77 -1.67
N ARG A 6 30.79 -24.20 -0.45
CA ARG A 6 29.82 -24.72 0.52
C ARG A 6 28.89 -23.63 1.04
N SER A 7 29.42 -22.50 1.49
CA SER A 7 28.63 -21.39 2.01
C SER A 7 27.74 -20.75 0.95
N THR A 8 28.22 -20.63 -0.29
CA THR A 8 27.41 -20.13 -1.41
C THR A 8 26.25 -21.08 -1.71
N LEU A 9 26.49 -22.40 -1.78
CA LEU A 9 25.43 -23.36 -2.00
C LEU A 9 24.39 -23.34 -0.86
N GLU A 10 24.86 -23.29 0.40
CA GLU A 10 24.00 -23.18 1.58
C GLU A 10 23.13 -21.91 1.53
N TRP A 11 23.75 -20.76 1.22
CA TRP A 11 23.03 -19.49 1.08
C TRP A 11 21.99 -19.54 -0.05
N LEU A 12 22.35 -20.08 -1.22
CA LEU A 12 21.43 -20.24 -2.36
C LEU A 12 20.25 -21.14 -2.02
N VAL A 13 20.48 -22.26 -1.35
CA VAL A 13 19.41 -23.17 -0.89
C VAL A 13 18.50 -22.47 0.11
N LEU A 14 19.05 -21.78 1.12
CA LEU A 14 18.25 -21.08 2.13
C LEU A 14 17.44 -19.93 1.54
N VAL A 15 18.01 -19.15 0.62
CA VAL A 15 17.31 -18.09 -0.09
C VAL A 15 16.24 -18.67 -1.01
N GLY A 16 16.53 -19.76 -1.73
CA GLY A 16 15.55 -20.47 -2.55
C GLY A 16 14.37 -20.99 -1.72
N LEU A 17 14.64 -21.59 -0.56
CA LEU A 17 13.62 -22.05 0.38
C LEU A 17 12.81 -20.88 0.97
N MET A 18 13.46 -19.78 1.35
CA MET A 18 12.78 -18.56 1.79
C MET A 18 11.83 -18.05 0.71
N LEU A 19 12.29 -17.93 -0.55
CA LEU A 19 11.45 -17.46 -1.65
C LEU A 19 10.31 -18.43 -1.97
N ALA A 20 10.51 -19.74 -1.83
CA ALA A 20 9.46 -20.73 -2.01
C ALA A 20 8.40 -20.65 -0.89
N LEU A 21 8.84 -20.59 0.37
CA LEU A 21 7.95 -20.50 1.53
C LEU A 21 7.18 -19.18 1.55
N TRP A 22 7.82 -18.07 1.14
CA TRP A 22 7.25 -16.72 1.16
C TRP A 22 6.90 -16.25 -0.26
N PHE A 23 6.62 -17.20 -1.16
CA PHE A 23 6.31 -16.94 -2.57
C PHE A 23 5.17 -15.93 -2.76
N PRO A 24 4.04 -15.96 -2.01
CA PRO A 24 2.98 -14.97 -2.18
C PRO A 24 3.44 -13.53 -1.94
N ALA A 25 4.29 -13.31 -0.92
CA ALA A 25 4.83 -11.99 -0.62
C ALA A 25 5.84 -11.53 -1.68
N ALA A 26 6.77 -12.41 -2.07
CA ALA A 26 7.81 -12.11 -3.06
C ALA A 26 7.23 -11.88 -4.47
N SER A 27 6.29 -12.74 -4.91
CA SER A 27 5.61 -12.59 -6.20
C SER A 27 4.67 -11.39 -6.21
N GLY A 28 3.93 -11.12 -5.12
CA GLY A 28 3.10 -9.93 -4.97
C GLY A 28 3.93 -8.64 -5.08
N MET A 29 5.14 -8.62 -4.52
CA MET A 29 6.08 -7.50 -4.67
C MET A 29 6.48 -7.29 -6.14
N ALA A 30 6.89 -8.36 -6.83
CA ALA A 30 7.28 -8.29 -8.24
C ALA A 30 6.12 -7.89 -9.16
N MET A 31 4.90 -8.36 -8.87
CA MET A 31 3.70 -8.00 -9.61
C MET A 31 3.37 -6.51 -9.47
N ILE A 32 3.56 -5.92 -8.29
CA ILE A 32 3.37 -4.47 -8.08
C ILE A 32 4.37 -3.67 -8.92
N TRP A 33 5.63 -4.09 -8.99
CA TRP A 33 6.62 -3.42 -9.83
C TRP A 33 6.24 -3.40 -11.31
N TRP A 34 5.56 -4.44 -11.80
CA TRP A 34 5.17 -4.54 -13.21
C TRP A 34 3.86 -3.83 -13.53
N ARG A 35 2.91 -3.81 -12.60
CA ARG A 35 1.55 -3.29 -12.81
C ARG A 35 1.36 -1.85 -12.36
N SER A 36 2.20 -1.35 -11.45
CA SER A 36 2.07 -0.02 -10.89
C SER A 36 3.18 0.90 -11.39
N ASP A 37 2.78 1.93 -12.13
CA ASP A 37 3.66 3.01 -12.55
C ASP A 37 4.39 3.69 -11.38
N THR A 38 3.74 3.75 -10.21
CA THR A 38 4.30 4.32 -8.96
C THR A 38 5.52 3.53 -8.48
N TYR A 39 5.50 2.21 -8.63
CA TYR A 39 6.51 1.29 -8.08
C TYR A 39 7.42 0.65 -9.13
N ALA A 40 7.32 1.06 -10.40
CA ALA A 40 8.12 0.53 -11.51
C ALA A 40 9.64 0.63 -11.29
N HIS A 41 10.10 1.60 -10.49
CA HIS A 41 11.51 1.74 -10.10
C HIS A 41 12.06 0.49 -9.39
N GLY A 42 11.20 -0.30 -8.72
CA GLY A 42 11.56 -1.55 -8.07
C GLY A 42 12.21 -2.58 -9.00
N LEU A 43 11.88 -2.56 -10.30
CA LEU A 43 12.50 -3.42 -11.31
C LEU A 43 14.02 -3.18 -11.45
N LEU A 44 14.48 -1.95 -11.19
CA LEU A 44 15.89 -1.57 -11.27
C LEU A 44 16.66 -1.88 -9.98
N VAL A 45 15.97 -2.13 -8.87
CA VAL A 45 16.60 -2.34 -7.56
C VAL A 45 17.46 -3.60 -7.57
N LEU A 46 16.95 -4.72 -8.12
CA LEU A 46 17.69 -5.98 -8.16
C LEU A 46 18.94 -5.92 -9.06
N PRO A 47 18.88 -5.43 -10.32
CA PRO A 47 20.07 -5.24 -11.15
C PRO A 47 21.11 -4.32 -10.51
N ILE A 48 20.70 -3.19 -9.93
CA ILE A 48 21.61 -2.24 -9.28
C ILE A 48 22.27 -2.87 -8.06
N ALA A 49 21.52 -3.58 -7.21
CA ALA A 49 22.07 -4.29 -6.07
C ALA A 49 23.10 -5.35 -6.51
N GLY A 50 22.78 -6.13 -7.56
CA GLY A 50 23.71 -7.10 -8.14
C GLY A 50 24.98 -6.45 -8.68
N TRP A 51 24.86 -5.32 -9.37
CA TRP A 51 26.00 -4.53 -9.84
C TRP A 51 26.86 -4.00 -8.67
N LEU A 52 26.24 -3.49 -7.60
CA LEU A 52 26.95 -3.03 -6.40
C LEU A 52 27.74 -4.16 -5.74
N VAL A 53 27.17 -5.36 -5.65
CA VAL A 53 27.86 -6.57 -5.16
C VAL A 53 29.05 -6.92 -6.08
N TRP A 54 28.85 -6.91 -7.40
CA TRP A 54 29.89 -7.23 -8.38
C TRP A 54 31.03 -6.21 -8.42
N ARG A 55 30.71 -4.92 -8.22
CA ARG A 55 31.70 -3.84 -8.22
C ARG A 55 32.69 -3.99 -7.07
N ASP A 56 32.21 -4.33 -5.88
CA ASP A 56 33.04 -4.48 -4.68
C ASP A 56 33.67 -5.89 -4.57
N ARG A 57 33.70 -6.68 -5.66
CA ARG A 57 34.17 -8.10 -5.65
C ARG A 57 35.59 -8.29 -5.20
N SER A 58 36.51 -7.41 -5.57
CA SER A 58 37.90 -7.50 -5.15
C SER A 58 38.04 -7.44 -3.62
N ARG A 59 37.12 -6.77 -2.93
CA ARG A 59 37.14 -6.60 -1.47
C ARG A 59 36.50 -7.77 -0.72
N TRP A 60 35.40 -8.32 -1.23
CA TRP A 60 34.75 -9.43 -0.52
C TRP A 60 35.37 -10.78 -0.87
N LEU A 61 36.04 -10.93 -2.03
CA LEU A 61 36.77 -12.15 -2.37
C LEU A 61 38.01 -12.40 -1.47
N THR A 62 38.55 -11.35 -0.85
CA THR A 62 39.65 -11.48 0.14
C THR A 62 39.16 -11.93 1.51
N LEU A 63 37.84 -11.99 1.74
CA LEU A 63 37.23 -12.45 2.98
C LEU A 63 36.82 -13.92 2.88
N THR A 64 36.67 -14.57 4.03
CA THR A 64 36.19 -15.96 4.09
C THR A 64 34.81 -16.01 4.74
N PRO A 65 33.80 -16.61 4.08
CA PRO A 65 32.47 -16.78 4.65
C PRO A 65 32.54 -17.51 5.99
N ARG A 66 31.85 -16.96 6.99
CA ARG A 66 31.80 -17.55 8.31
C ARG A 66 30.46 -17.32 8.97
N ARG A 67 29.84 -18.42 9.41
CA ARG A 67 28.53 -18.37 10.07
C ARG A 67 28.54 -17.47 11.30
N TRP A 68 27.43 -16.76 11.51
CA TRP A 68 27.25 -15.84 12.62
C TRP A 68 25.84 -15.94 13.19
N ALA A 69 25.73 -16.42 14.44
CA ALA A 69 24.45 -16.66 15.10
C ALA A 69 23.56 -15.41 15.19
N TRP A 70 24.16 -14.21 15.29
CA TRP A 70 23.41 -12.95 15.33
C TRP A 70 22.66 -12.64 14.03
N GLY A 71 22.94 -13.34 12.92
CA GLY A 71 22.08 -13.31 11.74
C GLY A 71 20.65 -13.82 12.01
N LEU A 72 20.44 -14.60 13.09
CA LEU A 72 19.11 -15.03 13.54
C LEU A 72 18.25 -13.86 14.03
N LEU A 73 18.83 -12.77 14.53
CA LEU A 73 18.07 -11.65 15.07
C LEU A 73 17.26 -10.92 13.98
N PRO A 74 17.85 -10.43 12.87
CA PRO A 74 17.07 -9.87 11.76
C PRO A 74 16.17 -10.92 11.11
N LEU A 75 16.56 -12.20 11.09
CA LEU A 75 15.71 -13.28 10.57
C LEU A 75 14.46 -13.53 11.43
N ALA A 76 14.60 -13.49 12.76
CA ALA A 76 13.49 -13.60 13.69
C ALA A 76 12.58 -12.35 13.61
N ALA A 77 13.16 -11.16 13.49
CA ALA A 77 12.41 -9.94 13.24
C ALA A 77 11.63 -10.02 11.91
N ALA A 78 12.25 -10.54 10.85
CA ALA A 78 11.57 -10.79 9.59
C ALA A 78 10.44 -11.82 9.73
N ALA A 79 10.65 -12.92 10.46
CA ALA A 79 9.61 -13.92 10.70
C ALA A 79 8.40 -13.35 11.46
N LEU A 80 8.65 -12.58 12.52
CA LEU A 80 7.60 -11.89 13.28
C LEU A 80 6.86 -10.86 12.41
N LEU A 81 7.59 -10.09 11.59
CA LEU A 81 7.01 -9.10 10.70
C LEU A 81 6.20 -9.74 9.57
N ALA A 82 6.65 -10.88 9.03
CA ALA A 82 5.93 -11.65 8.03
C ALA A 82 4.61 -12.19 8.62
N LEU A 83 4.66 -12.76 9.84
CA LEU A 83 3.46 -13.24 10.53
C LEU A 83 2.49 -12.08 10.81
N ALA A 84 2.99 -10.95 11.35
CA ALA A 84 2.16 -9.78 11.61
C ALA A 84 1.55 -9.20 10.32
N GLY A 85 2.33 -9.16 9.22
CA GLY A 85 1.87 -8.71 7.91
C GLY A 85 0.77 -9.60 7.31
N GLU A 86 0.90 -10.92 7.45
CA GLU A 86 -0.14 -11.87 7.06
C GLU A 86 -1.41 -11.70 7.91
N LEU A 87 -1.29 -11.69 9.25
CA LEU A 87 -2.43 -11.60 10.16
C LEU A 87 -3.17 -10.26 10.06
N ALA A 88 -2.44 -9.16 9.94
CA ALA A 88 -3.02 -7.82 9.80
C ALA A 88 -3.33 -7.46 8.34
N GLN A 89 -3.06 -8.36 7.39
CA GLN A 89 -3.29 -8.14 5.96
C GLN A 89 -2.58 -6.88 5.42
N VAL A 90 -1.32 -6.67 5.82
CA VAL A 90 -0.44 -5.57 5.42
C VAL A 90 0.66 -6.12 4.50
N ALA A 91 0.44 -6.05 3.18
CA ALA A 91 1.37 -6.61 2.19
C ALA A 91 2.79 -6.01 2.31
N ALA A 92 2.90 -4.69 2.48
CA ALA A 92 4.18 -4.01 2.64
C ALA A 92 5.01 -4.56 3.82
N ALA A 93 4.38 -5.02 4.91
CA ALA A 93 5.09 -5.63 6.03
C ALA A 93 5.67 -7.00 5.65
N SER A 94 4.89 -7.86 4.99
CA SER A 94 5.37 -9.16 4.50
C SER A 94 6.47 -9.01 3.45
N GLN A 95 6.39 -7.99 2.59
CA GLN A 95 7.39 -7.71 1.55
C GLN A 95 8.68 -7.14 2.15
N PHE A 96 8.56 -6.23 3.13
CA PHE A 96 9.70 -5.77 3.93
C PHE A 96 10.39 -6.94 4.64
N ALA A 97 9.61 -7.88 5.20
CA ALA A 97 10.13 -9.07 5.82
C ALA A 97 10.97 -9.92 4.85
N VAL A 98 10.54 -10.12 3.59
CA VAL A 98 11.33 -10.85 2.58
C VAL A 98 12.73 -10.26 2.42
N VAL A 99 12.83 -8.93 2.30
CA VAL A 99 14.11 -8.23 2.15
C VAL A 99 14.95 -8.33 3.42
N LEU A 100 14.33 -8.18 4.60
CA LEU A 100 15.01 -8.31 5.89
C LEU A 100 15.49 -9.75 6.17
N ALA A 101 14.73 -10.77 5.75
CA ALA A 101 15.12 -12.17 5.87
C ALA A 101 16.34 -12.47 4.99
N LEU A 102 16.41 -11.92 3.77
CA LEU A 102 17.59 -12.03 2.92
C LEU A 102 18.85 -11.45 3.58
N GLN A 103 18.72 -10.32 4.28
CA GLN A 103 19.81 -9.72 5.07
C GLN A 103 20.22 -10.63 6.23
N GLY A 104 19.23 -11.16 6.96
CA GLY A 104 19.46 -12.11 8.04
C GLY A 104 20.17 -13.38 7.57
N LEU A 105 19.73 -13.99 6.47
CA LEU A 105 20.36 -15.15 5.85
C LEU A 105 21.78 -14.87 5.38
N THR A 106 22.00 -13.70 4.80
CA THR A 106 23.34 -13.26 4.40
C THR A 106 24.27 -13.18 5.60
N LEU A 107 23.84 -12.53 6.69
CA LEU A 107 24.61 -12.45 7.93
C LEU A 107 24.79 -13.82 8.59
N LEU A 108 23.77 -14.69 8.53
CA LEU A 108 23.77 -16.02 9.14
C LEU A 108 24.82 -16.94 8.50
N VAL A 109 24.89 -16.94 7.17
CA VAL A 109 25.73 -17.87 6.40
C VAL A 109 27.11 -17.27 6.08
N LEU A 110 27.15 -16.00 5.67
CA LEU A 110 28.38 -15.34 5.21
C LEU A 110 29.11 -14.57 6.32
N GLY A 111 28.38 -14.15 7.36
CA GLY A 111 28.96 -13.51 8.53
C GLY A 111 29.02 -11.98 8.45
N PRO A 112 29.46 -11.34 9.55
CA PRO A 112 29.42 -9.88 9.70
C PRO A 112 30.47 -9.17 8.85
N GLU A 113 31.60 -9.80 8.53
CA GLU A 113 32.64 -9.18 7.69
C GLU A 113 32.14 -8.96 6.26
N LEU A 114 31.59 -10.02 5.63
CA LEU A 114 30.94 -9.88 4.34
C LEU A 114 29.69 -9.01 4.44
N GLY A 115 28.90 -9.15 5.51
CA GLY A 115 27.75 -8.30 5.79
C GLY A 115 28.07 -6.81 5.79
N ARG A 116 29.22 -6.39 6.35
CA ARG A 116 29.67 -4.98 6.34
C ARG A 116 30.07 -4.50 4.95
N VAL A 117 30.77 -5.33 4.17
CA VAL A 117 31.13 -4.98 2.78
C VAL A 117 29.86 -4.85 1.93
N LEU A 118 28.90 -5.75 2.14
CA LEU A 118 27.64 -5.82 1.41
C LEU A 118 26.52 -4.96 2.04
N ALA A 119 26.80 -4.19 3.10
CA ALA A 119 25.77 -3.51 3.88
C ALA A 119 24.93 -2.56 3.03
N PHE A 120 25.58 -1.77 2.16
CA PHE A 120 24.86 -0.87 1.26
C PHE A 120 24.07 -1.60 0.18
N PRO A 121 24.63 -2.55 -0.61
CA PRO A 121 23.84 -3.34 -1.56
C PRO A 121 22.63 -4.04 -0.91
N LEU A 122 22.81 -4.58 0.30
CA LEU A 122 21.75 -5.24 1.05
C LEU A 122 20.66 -4.28 1.52
N ALA A 123 21.03 -3.10 2.04
CA ALA A 123 20.10 -2.06 2.44
C ALA A 123 19.37 -1.44 1.23
N PHE A 124 20.06 -1.33 0.09
CA PHE A 124 19.50 -0.81 -1.15
C PHE A 124 18.29 -1.62 -1.64
N LEU A 125 18.24 -2.92 -1.34
CA LEU A 125 17.09 -3.77 -1.66
C LEU A 125 15.78 -3.30 -1.01
N PHE A 126 15.82 -2.53 0.08
CA PHE A 126 14.60 -1.98 0.68
C PHE A 126 13.89 -0.97 -0.23
N PHE A 127 14.57 -0.35 -1.20
CA PHE A 127 13.90 0.45 -2.24
C PHE A 127 12.99 -0.39 -3.14
N GLY A 128 13.14 -1.71 -3.14
CA GLY A 128 12.23 -2.61 -3.84
C GLY A 128 10.92 -2.84 -3.10
N VAL A 129 10.82 -2.50 -1.81
CA VAL A 129 9.58 -2.72 -1.05
C VAL A 129 8.54 -1.66 -1.46
N PRO A 130 7.37 -2.05 -2.00
CA PRO A 130 6.36 -1.09 -2.43
C PRO A 130 5.62 -0.54 -1.21
N ILE A 131 6.13 0.57 -0.69
CA ILE A 131 5.58 1.31 0.43
C ILE A 131 5.46 2.79 0.03
N GLY A 132 4.36 3.44 0.41
CA GLY A 132 4.18 4.87 0.13
C GLY A 132 2.76 5.32 -0.15
N ASP A 133 1.82 4.41 -0.43
CA ASP A 133 0.45 4.79 -0.80
C ASP A 133 -0.26 5.64 0.27
N PHE A 134 0.11 5.47 1.54
CA PHE A 134 -0.39 6.28 2.64
C PHE A 134 -0.03 7.77 2.53
N LEU A 135 0.99 8.13 1.73
CA LEU A 135 1.38 9.51 1.45
C LEU A 135 0.50 10.16 0.38
N LEU A 136 -0.20 9.38 -0.46
CA LEU A 136 -0.98 9.90 -1.58
C LEU A 136 -1.95 11.00 -1.17
N PRO A 137 -2.81 10.84 -0.14
CA PRO A 137 -3.79 11.87 0.23
C PRO A 137 -3.12 13.20 0.62
N TRP A 138 -2.01 13.11 1.35
CA TRP A 138 -1.26 14.28 1.82
C TRP A 138 -0.58 15.01 0.67
N MET A 139 0.12 14.27 -0.19
CA MET A 139 0.86 14.85 -1.31
C MET A 139 -0.06 15.39 -2.42
N MET A 140 -1.21 14.75 -2.65
CA MET A 140 -2.25 15.29 -3.53
C MET A 140 -2.84 16.58 -2.95
N GLY A 141 -3.11 16.61 -1.63
CA GLY A 141 -3.53 17.82 -0.93
C GLY A 141 -2.55 18.97 -1.10
N TRP A 142 -1.27 18.75 -0.82
CA TRP A 142 -0.22 19.76 -1.01
C TRP A 142 -0.08 20.22 -2.46
N THR A 143 -0.24 19.31 -3.41
CA THR A 143 -0.23 19.66 -4.85
C THR A 143 -1.41 20.55 -5.21
N ALA A 144 -2.61 20.27 -4.68
CA ALA A 144 -3.79 21.10 -4.86
C ALA A 144 -3.63 22.47 -4.19
N ASP A 145 -3.09 22.51 -2.97
CA ASP A 145 -2.78 23.74 -2.23
C ASP A 145 -1.85 24.65 -3.04
N PHE A 146 -0.74 24.09 -3.51
CA PHE A 146 0.23 24.81 -4.34
C PHE A 146 -0.38 25.30 -5.65
N THR A 147 -1.08 24.41 -6.37
CA THR A 147 -1.64 24.73 -7.69
C THR A 147 -2.63 25.89 -7.60
N VAL A 148 -3.52 25.87 -6.60
CA VAL A 148 -4.48 26.95 -6.38
C VAL A 148 -3.81 28.24 -5.94
N ALA A 149 -2.81 28.18 -5.06
CA ALA A 149 -2.04 29.36 -4.67
C ALA A 149 -1.33 29.99 -5.88
N ALA A 150 -0.71 29.17 -6.74
CA ALA A 150 -0.03 29.62 -7.94
C ALA A 150 -1.00 30.21 -8.98
N LEU A 151 -2.19 29.61 -9.18
CA LEU A 151 -3.23 30.16 -10.05
C LEU A 151 -3.70 31.55 -9.59
N ARG A 152 -3.96 31.71 -8.29
CA ARG A 152 -4.33 33.01 -7.70
C ARG A 152 -3.22 34.03 -7.86
N LEU A 153 -1.96 33.62 -7.70
CA LEU A 153 -0.79 34.47 -7.86
C LEU A 153 -0.68 35.04 -9.27
N VAL A 154 -0.99 34.24 -10.30
CA VAL A 154 -1.00 34.69 -11.71
C VAL A 154 -2.33 35.32 -12.15
N GLY A 155 -3.26 35.54 -11.22
CA GLY A 155 -4.52 36.25 -11.47
C GLY A 155 -5.64 35.40 -12.08
N VAL A 156 -5.52 34.07 -12.10
CA VAL A 156 -6.58 33.18 -12.59
C VAL A 156 -7.61 32.95 -11.48
N PRO A 157 -8.90 33.33 -11.67
CA PRO A 157 -9.95 33.03 -10.70
C PRO A 157 -10.08 31.51 -10.53
N VAL A 158 -10.09 31.05 -9.29
CA VAL A 158 -10.16 29.61 -8.99
C VAL A 158 -11.01 29.34 -7.76
N TYR A 159 -11.99 28.46 -7.94
CA TYR A 159 -12.79 27.88 -6.85
C TYR A 159 -12.31 26.46 -6.59
N ARG A 160 -12.12 26.07 -5.33
CA ARG A 160 -11.63 24.73 -4.96
C ARG A 160 -12.55 24.06 -3.97
N GLU A 161 -12.80 22.79 -4.20
CA GLU A 161 -13.53 21.89 -3.31
C GLU A 161 -12.76 20.56 -3.22
N GLY A 162 -12.11 20.31 -2.08
CA GLY A 162 -11.27 19.12 -1.89
C GLY A 162 -10.07 19.09 -2.86
N LEU A 163 -9.99 18.06 -3.68
CA LEU A 163 -8.95 17.89 -4.72
C LEU A 163 -9.38 18.43 -6.10
N GLN A 164 -10.64 18.87 -6.22
CA GLN A 164 -11.19 19.45 -7.43
C GLN A 164 -11.11 20.96 -7.37
N PHE A 165 -10.86 21.60 -8.51
CA PHE A 165 -10.94 23.04 -8.64
C PHE A 165 -11.42 23.45 -10.03
N VAL A 166 -12.08 24.61 -10.09
CA VAL A 166 -12.72 25.16 -11.28
C VAL A 166 -12.08 26.50 -11.60
N ILE A 167 -11.69 26.67 -12.86
CA ILE A 167 -11.20 27.91 -13.44
C ILE A 167 -12.07 28.27 -14.66
N PRO A 168 -12.02 29.50 -15.21
CA PRO A 168 -12.89 29.90 -16.33
C PRO A 168 -12.85 28.99 -17.56
N SER A 169 -11.71 28.33 -17.80
CA SER A 169 -11.50 27.43 -18.94
C SER A 169 -11.86 25.96 -18.68
N GLY A 170 -12.30 25.59 -17.46
CA GLY A 170 -12.77 24.24 -17.17
C GLY A 170 -12.54 23.73 -15.74
N HIS A 171 -12.82 22.44 -15.56
CA HIS A 171 -12.73 21.72 -14.29
C HIS A 171 -11.46 20.87 -14.24
N TRP A 172 -10.79 20.86 -13.09
CA TRP A 172 -9.53 20.17 -12.86
C TRP A 172 -9.56 19.38 -11.55
N SER A 173 -8.83 18.26 -11.56
CA SER A 173 -8.69 17.36 -10.42
C SER A 173 -7.21 17.04 -10.20
N VAL A 174 -6.75 17.08 -8.95
CA VAL A 174 -5.50 16.40 -8.61
C VAL A 174 -5.77 14.90 -8.47
N VAL A 175 -5.34 14.14 -9.47
CA VAL A 175 -5.40 12.66 -9.48
C VAL A 175 -4.09 12.05 -9.00
N GLU A 176 -4.06 10.73 -8.79
CA GLU A 176 -2.89 10.00 -8.27
C GLU A 176 -1.60 10.26 -9.08
N ALA A 177 -1.73 10.39 -10.41
CA ALA A 177 -0.62 10.71 -11.30
C ALA A 177 0.03 12.09 -11.04
N CYS A 178 -0.69 13.00 -10.37
CA CYS A 178 -0.23 14.33 -9.97
C CYS A 178 0.23 14.40 -8.50
N SER A 179 0.14 13.30 -7.75
CA SER A 179 0.58 13.26 -6.34
C SER A 179 2.07 13.54 -6.15
N GLY A 180 2.91 13.15 -7.12
CA GLY A 180 4.37 13.21 -7.00
C GLY A 180 5.03 12.03 -6.29
N VAL A 181 4.25 11.10 -5.72
CA VAL A 181 4.78 9.92 -4.98
C VAL A 181 5.72 9.09 -5.86
N ARG A 182 5.34 8.82 -7.11
CA ARG A 182 6.15 8.09 -8.10
C ARG A 182 7.56 8.68 -8.25
N TYR A 183 7.64 9.99 -8.44
CA TYR A 183 8.91 10.68 -8.66
C TYR A 183 9.73 10.81 -7.39
N LEU A 184 9.07 10.98 -6.24
CA LEU A 184 9.72 10.96 -4.94
C LEU A 184 10.44 9.63 -4.70
N MET A 185 9.75 8.49 -4.89
CA MET A 185 10.34 7.17 -4.65
C MET A 185 11.51 6.88 -5.60
N ALA A 186 11.32 7.16 -6.90
CA ALA A 186 12.39 7.00 -7.88
C ALA A 186 13.60 7.88 -7.56
N SER A 187 13.38 9.17 -7.26
CA SER A 187 14.42 10.14 -6.91
C SER A 187 15.16 9.76 -5.63
N LEU A 188 14.44 9.29 -4.60
CA LEU A 188 15.05 8.86 -3.35
C LEU A 188 15.97 7.64 -3.57
N MET A 189 15.53 6.66 -4.37
CA MET A 189 16.34 5.49 -4.72
C MET A 189 17.64 5.90 -5.44
N VAL A 190 17.53 6.63 -6.56
CA VAL A 190 18.72 6.99 -7.36
C VAL A 190 19.57 8.06 -6.68
N GLY A 191 18.96 8.96 -5.90
CA GLY A 191 19.66 9.97 -5.10
C GLY A 191 20.47 9.35 -3.98
N THR A 192 19.93 8.32 -3.31
CA THR A 192 20.66 7.53 -2.31
C THR A 192 21.81 6.75 -2.95
N LEU A 193 21.58 6.15 -4.12
CA LEU A 193 22.65 5.52 -4.90
C LEU A 193 23.75 6.52 -5.23
N PHE A 194 23.40 7.64 -5.86
CA PHE A 194 24.34 8.70 -6.23
C PHE A 194 25.14 9.18 -5.02
N ALA A 195 24.48 9.44 -3.89
CA ALA A 195 25.14 9.86 -2.66
C ALA A 195 26.17 8.84 -2.16
N TYR A 196 25.82 7.55 -2.19
CA TYR A 196 26.74 6.48 -1.80
C TYR A 196 27.96 6.36 -2.73
N LEU A 197 27.77 6.66 -4.01
CA LEU A 197 28.82 6.55 -5.02
C LEU A 197 29.78 7.74 -5.01
N ASN A 198 29.27 8.94 -4.78
CA ASN A 198 30.01 10.18 -5.03
C ASN A 198 30.44 10.91 -3.75
N TYR A 199 29.96 10.51 -2.57
CA TYR A 199 30.35 11.15 -1.31
C TYR A 199 30.90 10.14 -0.31
N GLU A 200 31.95 10.53 0.42
CA GLU A 200 32.48 9.76 1.54
C GLU A 200 31.76 10.08 2.84
N SER A 201 31.55 11.38 3.11
CA SER A 201 30.97 11.86 4.35
C SER A 201 29.48 11.51 4.45
N LEU A 202 29.07 10.89 5.56
CA LEU A 202 27.65 10.63 5.85
C LEU A 202 26.83 11.93 5.84
N ARG A 203 27.40 13.06 6.28
CA ARG A 203 26.72 14.35 6.23
C ARG A 203 26.40 14.78 4.81
N LYS A 204 27.37 14.71 3.88
CA LYS A 204 27.14 15.02 2.45
C LYS A 204 26.08 14.09 1.85
N ARG A 205 26.14 12.80 2.19
CA ARG A 205 25.13 11.83 1.76
C ARG A 205 23.72 12.20 2.21
N LEU A 206 23.55 12.49 3.51
CA LEU A 206 22.24 12.83 4.08
C LEU A 206 21.71 14.16 3.52
N ILE A 207 22.58 15.17 3.31
CA ILE A 207 22.19 16.43 2.68
C ILE A 207 21.70 16.17 1.24
N PHE A 208 22.43 15.39 0.46
CA PHE A 208 22.02 15.10 -0.91
C PHE A 208 20.77 14.22 -0.99
N ILE A 209 20.58 13.28 -0.06
CA ILE A 209 19.33 12.52 0.07
C ILE A 209 18.16 13.45 0.41
N GLY A 210 18.35 14.41 1.32
CA GLY A 210 17.36 15.45 1.61
C GLY A 210 17.03 16.28 0.37
N PHE A 211 18.04 16.67 -0.41
CA PHE A 211 17.86 17.36 -1.69
C PHE A 211 17.10 16.49 -2.71
N ALA A 212 17.39 15.19 -2.77
CA ALA A 212 16.69 14.22 -3.62
C ALA A 212 15.23 13.95 -3.18
N ILE A 213 14.87 14.27 -1.94
CA ILE A 213 13.48 14.31 -1.48
C ILE A 213 12.82 15.61 -1.94
N VAL A 214 13.40 16.77 -1.59
CA VAL A 214 12.73 18.08 -1.82
C VAL A 214 12.57 18.40 -3.31
N THR A 215 13.59 18.12 -4.12
CA THR A 215 13.63 18.47 -5.55
C THR A 215 12.43 17.91 -6.35
N PRO A 216 12.13 16.59 -6.34
CA PRO A 216 11.00 16.05 -7.08
C PRO A 216 9.64 16.54 -6.56
N LEU A 217 9.51 16.91 -5.27
CA LEU A 217 8.27 17.49 -4.75
C LEU A 217 7.99 18.85 -5.40
N LEU A 218 8.98 19.76 -5.35
CA LEU A 218 8.87 21.08 -5.95
C LEU A 218 8.65 21.00 -7.47
N ALA A 219 9.40 20.11 -8.13
CA ALA A 219 9.24 19.85 -9.55
C ALA A 219 7.82 19.36 -9.88
N ASN A 220 7.27 18.43 -9.10
CA ASN A 220 5.91 17.94 -9.31
C ASN A 220 4.85 19.04 -9.13
N TRP A 221 5.01 19.91 -8.13
CA TRP A 221 4.12 21.06 -7.93
C TRP A 221 4.13 22.01 -9.13
N LEU A 222 5.32 22.37 -9.61
CA LEU A 222 5.48 23.20 -10.82
C LEU A 222 4.89 22.53 -12.06
N ARG A 223 5.06 21.21 -12.20
CA ARG A 223 4.48 20.45 -13.30
C ARG A 223 2.95 20.45 -13.26
N ALA A 224 2.35 20.19 -12.10
CA ALA A 224 0.90 20.17 -11.95
C ALA A 224 0.30 21.54 -12.29
N PHE A 225 0.88 22.62 -11.77
CA PHE A 225 0.53 23.98 -12.14
C PHE A 225 0.70 24.26 -13.65
N GLY A 226 1.83 23.85 -14.23
CA GLY A 226 2.12 24.01 -15.65
C GLY A 226 1.08 23.33 -16.56
N ILE A 227 0.64 22.11 -16.21
CA ILE A 227 -0.41 21.40 -16.96
C ILE A 227 -1.73 22.18 -16.94
N VAL A 228 -2.14 22.69 -15.78
CA VAL A 228 -3.37 23.50 -15.66
C VAL A 228 -3.27 24.78 -16.48
N MET A 229 -2.14 25.49 -16.40
CA MET A 229 -1.92 26.72 -17.16
C MET A 229 -1.85 26.48 -18.66
N LEU A 230 -1.24 25.38 -19.11
CA LEU A 230 -1.24 25.00 -20.52
C LEU A 230 -2.67 24.75 -21.02
N GLY A 231 -3.51 24.06 -20.23
CA GLY A 231 -4.92 23.89 -20.56
C GLY A 231 -5.67 25.23 -20.61
N HIS A 232 -5.45 26.10 -19.63
CA HIS A 232 -6.07 27.42 -19.55
C HIS A 232 -5.72 28.31 -20.74
N LEU A 233 -4.43 28.42 -21.09
CA LEU A 233 -3.94 29.30 -22.15
C LEU A 233 -4.22 28.76 -23.56
N SER A 234 -4.38 27.44 -23.71
CA SER A 234 -4.62 26.81 -25.01
C SER A 234 -6.10 26.53 -25.31
N ASN A 235 -7.03 26.98 -24.45
CA ASN A 235 -8.44 26.56 -24.51
C ASN A 235 -8.59 25.03 -24.62
N ASN A 236 -7.79 24.31 -23.83
CA ASN A 236 -7.70 22.84 -23.80
C ASN A 236 -7.25 22.16 -25.11
N GLN A 237 -6.83 22.89 -26.15
CA GLN A 237 -6.39 22.29 -27.43
C GLN A 237 -5.06 21.53 -27.32
N LEU A 238 -4.14 22.00 -26.46
CA LEU A 238 -2.83 21.36 -26.25
C LEU A 238 -2.81 20.36 -25.08
N ALA A 239 -3.83 20.40 -24.21
CA ALA A 239 -3.94 19.50 -23.07
C ALA A 239 -4.42 18.08 -23.44
N THR A 240 -4.99 17.90 -24.63
CA THR A 240 -5.60 16.63 -25.08
C THR A 240 -4.76 15.82 -26.08
N GLY A 241 -3.60 16.32 -26.51
CA GLY A 241 -2.89 15.78 -27.70
C GLY A 241 -1.64 14.93 -27.45
N VAL A 242 -1.00 15.05 -26.30
CA VAL A 242 0.20 14.27 -25.95
C VAL A 242 0.05 13.80 -24.51
N ASP A 243 0.33 12.52 -24.25
CA ASP A 243 0.25 11.94 -22.92
C ASP A 243 1.02 12.82 -21.92
N HIS A 244 0.29 13.43 -21.01
CA HIS A 244 0.82 14.13 -19.83
C HIS A 244 1.80 13.24 -19.04
N LEU A 245 1.72 11.92 -19.23
CA LEU A 245 2.68 10.93 -18.76
C LEU A 245 4.06 11.08 -19.43
N VAL A 246 4.13 11.21 -20.77
CA VAL A 246 5.38 11.37 -21.54
C VAL A 246 6.08 12.67 -21.16
N TYR A 247 5.34 13.79 -21.10
CA TYR A 247 5.88 15.05 -20.61
C TYR A 247 6.36 14.94 -19.16
N GLY A 248 5.64 14.20 -18.32
CA GLY A 248 6.05 13.92 -16.95
C GLY A 248 7.39 13.19 -16.83
N TRP A 249 7.64 12.19 -17.69
CA TRP A 249 8.91 11.46 -17.73
C TRP A 249 10.08 12.32 -18.20
N VAL A 250 9.91 13.09 -19.29
CA VAL A 250 10.96 13.98 -19.80
C VAL A 250 11.29 15.06 -18.79
N PHE A 251 10.28 15.71 -18.22
CA PHE A 251 10.46 16.74 -17.20
C PHE A 251 11.19 16.18 -15.97
N PHE A 252 10.79 15.00 -15.49
CA PHE A 252 11.51 14.34 -14.40
C PHE A 252 12.96 14.03 -14.77
N GLY A 253 13.22 13.48 -15.96
CA GLY A 253 14.58 13.21 -16.42
C GLY A 253 15.48 14.44 -16.42
N LEU A 254 14.97 15.59 -16.88
CA LEU A 254 15.68 16.87 -16.84
C LEU A 254 15.98 17.34 -15.41
N VAL A 255 14.99 17.27 -14.53
CA VAL A 255 15.15 17.63 -13.10
C VAL A 255 16.19 16.73 -12.43
N MET A 256 16.16 15.43 -12.70
CA MET A 256 17.14 14.48 -12.17
C MET A 256 18.54 14.71 -12.74
N ALA A 257 18.66 15.01 -14.03
CA ALA A 257 19.94 15.37 -14.64
C ALA A 257 20.54 16.61 -13.99
N LEU A 258 19.74 17.66 -13.79
CA LEU A 258 20.16 18.87 -13.08
C LEU A 258 20.58 18.56 -11.64
N MET A 259 19.79 17.76 -10.93
CA MET A 259 20.10 17.33 -9.56
C MET A 259 21.45 16.63 -9.49
N PHE A 260 21.76 15.73 -10.43
CA PHE A 260 23.04 15.03 -10.49
C PHE A 260 24.20 15.92 -10.93
N VAL A 261 24.01 16.84 -11.87
CA VAL A 261 25.04 17.82 -12.27
C VAL A 261 25.42 18.70 -11.07
N LEU A 262 24.43 19.17 -10.32
CA LEU A 262 24.66 19.93 -9.10
C LEU A 262 25.34 19.08 -8.03
N GLY A 263 24.91 17.83 -7.84
CA GLY A 263 25.56 16.90 -6.90
C GLY A 263 27.01 16.58 -7.26
N ALA A 264 27.29 16.36 -8.54
CA ALA A 264 28.61 15.99 -9.03
C ALA A 264 29.65 17.10 -8.75
N ARG A 265 29.22 18.37 -8.67
CA ARG A 265 30.09 19.49 -8.28
C ARG A 265 30.66 19.38 -6.87
N PHE A 266 30.02 18.60 -6.00
CA PHE A 266 30.44 18.39 -4.62
C PHE A 266 31.01 16.98 -4.38
N ALA A 267 31.17 16.19 -5.45
CA ALA A 267 31.68 14.83 -5.38
C ALA A 267 33.08 14.80 -4.77
N ASP A 268 33.29 13.83 -3.89
CA ASP A 268 34.60 13.57 -3.32
C ASP A 268 35.45 12.80 -4.34
N PRO A 269 36.78 13.02 -4.37
CA PRO A 269 37.70 12.17 -5.13
C PRO A 269 37.50 10.69 -4.77
N GLU A 270 37.82 9.78 -5.69
CA GLU A 270 37.63 8.36 -5.45
C GLU A 270 38.44 7.89 -4.23
N ALA A 271 37.71 7.61 -3.15
CA ALA A 271 38.27 7.13 -1.89
C ALA A 271 39.06 5.83 -2.11
N GLN A 272 40.35 5.83 -1.79
CA GLN A 272 41.08 4.58 -1.54
C GLN A 272 40.56 4.00 -0.22
N ARG A 273 39.50 3.19 -0.28
CA ARG A 273 38.91 2.59 0.91
C ARG A 273 39.89 1.58 1.50
N PRO A 274 40.36 1.76 2.76
CA PRO A 274 41.34 0.86 3.35
C PRO A 274 40.82 -0.59 3.35
N ASN A 275 41.69 -1.52 2.95
CA ASN A 275 41.48 -2.95 3.17
C ASN A 275 41.63 -3.23 4.68
N ALA A 276 40.57 -3.02 5.45
CA ALA A 276 40.56 -3.41 6.84
C ALA A 276 40.47 -4.95 6.92
N VAL A 277 41.62 -5.62 6.95
CA VAL A 277 41.74 -7.02 7.33
C VAL A 277 41.58 -7.09 8.85
N ARG A 278 40.36 -7.33 9.31
CA ARG A 278 40.14 -7.82 10.68
C ARG A 278 39.82 -9.29 10.59
N GLN A 279 40.70 -10.14 11.12
CA GLN A 279 40.40 -11.54 11.36
C GLN A 279 39.39 -11.64 12.51
N ALA A 280 38.15 -12.08 12.25
CA ALA A 280 37.22 -12.40 13.32
C ALA A 280 37.69 -13.62 14.13
N GLN A 281 37.69 -13.47 15.45
CA GLN A 281 37.88 -14.56 16.41
C GLN A 281 36.64 -15.48 16.47
N GLY A 282 36.82 -16.76 16.89
CA GLY A 282 35.81 -17.81 17.14
C GLY A 282 34.50 -17.25 17.75
N VAL A 283 33.29 -17.76 17.52
CA VAL A 283 32.79 -19.07 17.96
C VAL A 283 31.39 -19.34 17.37
N ALA A 284 31.08 -20.62 17.07
CA ALA A 284 29.87 -21.37 17.45
C ALA A 284 29.61 -22.55 16.49
N ARG A 285 29.75 -23.78 17.00
CA ARG A 285 29.34 -25.05 16.34
C ARG A 285 27.88 -25.42 16.70
N LEU A 286 26.96 -24.45 16.69
CA LEU A 286 25.53 -24.72 16.90
C LEU A 286 24.84 -25.03 15.56
N PRO A 287 23.73 -25.81 15.54
CA PRO A 287 22.92 -26.07 14.34
C PRO A 287 22.09 -24.84 13.95
N ILE A 288 22.74 -23.69 13.81
CA ILE A 288 22.14 -22.36 13.55
C ILE A 288 21.33 -22.36 12.24
N ALA A 289 21.75 -23.16 11.25
CA ALA A 289 21.01 -23.32 10.00
C ALA A 289 19.63 -23.96 10.20
N GLY A 290 19.50 -24.92 11.13
CA GLY A 290 18.21 -25.53 11.47
C GLY A 290 17.25 -24.52 12.12
N LEU A 291 17.76 -23.67 13.02
CA LEU A 291 16.95 -22.60 13.61
C LEU A 291 16.53 -21.55 12.57
N GLY A 292 17.41 -21.23 11.62
CA GLY A 292 17.07 -20.37 10.49
C GLY A 292 15.92 -20.94 9.64
N LEU A 293 15.95 -22.24 9.33
CA LEU A 293 14.87 -22.92 8.62
C LEU A 293 13.54 -22.88 9.39
N ILE A 294 13.58 -23.08 10.71
CA ILE A 294 12.38 -22.97 11.55
C ILE A 294 11.80 -21.55 11.47
N LEU A 295 12.63 -20.51 11.58
CA LEU A 295 12.18 -19.12 11.47
C LEU A 295 11.59 -18.79 10.09
N LEU A 296 12.08 -19.41 9.02
CA LEU A 296 11.52 -19.25 7.68
C LEU A 296 10.17 -19.97 7.51
N ALA A 297 10.04 -21.19 8.05
CA ALA A 297 8.85 -22.02 7.88
C ALA A 297 7.71 -21.63 8.84
N LEU A 298 8.04 -21.08 10.02
CA LEU A 298 7.08 -20.81 11.09
C LEU A 298 5.97 -19.82 10.68
N PRO A 299 6.25 -18.65 10.07
CA PRO A 299 5.19 -17.70 9.71
C PRO A 299 4.13 -18.26 8.76
N PRO A 300 4.48 -18.84 7.58
CA PRO A 300 3.46 -19.39 6.69
C PRO A 300 2.76 -20.61 7.29
N ALA A 301 3.45 -21.44 8.10
CA ALA A 301 2.82 -22.57 8.79
C ALA A 301 1.78 -22.11 9.83
N LEU A 302 2.12 -21.12 10.66
CA LEU A 302 1.17 -20.55 11.63
C LEU A 302 0.02 -19.83 10.93
N ALA A 303 0.30 -19.03 9.90
CA ALA A 303 -0.73 -18.36 9.12
C ALA A 303 -1.68 -19.36 8.46
N LEU A 304 -1.17 -20.48 7.92
CA LEU A 304 -2.00 -21.55 7.36
C LEU A 304 -2.83 -22.25 8.44
N ALA A 305 -2.25 -22.54 9.60
CA ALA A 305 -2.93 -23.18 10.71
C ALA A 305 -4.06 -22.31 11.30
N MET A 306 -3.93 -20.99 11.26
CA MET A 306 -4.93 -20.04 11.76
C MET A 306 -6.03 -19.69 10.74
N ARG A 307 -5.85 -20.03 9.47
CA ARG A 307 -6.82 -19.72 8.40
C ARG A 307 -8.02 -20.64 8.51
N HIS A 308 -9.15 -20.07 8.93
CA HIS A 308 -10.45 -20.72 8.87
C HIS A 308 -11.40 -19.85 8.02
N PRO A 309 -11.47 -20.08 6.69
CA PRO A 309 -12.38 -19.38 5.81
C PRO A 309 -13.83 -19.55 6.24
N GLY A 310 -14.61 -18.48 6.21
CA GLY A 310 -16.06 -18.55 6.34
C GLY A 310 -16.69 -19.25 5.13
N PRO A 311 -17.93 -19.76 5.27
CA PRO A 311 -18.68 -20.28 4.13
C PRO A 311 -19.00 -19.15 3.14
N PRO A 312 -19.26 -19.48 1.86
CA PRO A 312 -19.68 -18.49 0.88
C PRO A 312 -21.03 -17.89 1.29
N LEU A 313 -21.23 -16.61 1.00
CA LEU A 313 -22.49 -15.90 1.20
C LEU A 313 -23.27 -15.86 -0.13
N SER A 314 -24.60 -16.01 -0.05
CA SER A 314 -25.50 -15.89 -1.21
C SER A 314 -26.61 -14.87 -0.92
N GLU A 315 -27.13 -14.23 -1.96
CA GLU A 315 -28.24 -13.26 -1.86
C GLU A 315 -29.46 -13.80 -1.10
N SER A 316 -29.79 -15.07 -1.33
CA SER A 316 -30.93 -15.75 -0.69
C SER A 316 -30.79 -15.93 0.82
N ARG A 317 -29.55 -15.88 1.34
CA ARG A 317 -29.26 -16.08 2.77
C ARG A 317 -29.13 -14.76 3.53
N TRP A 318 -28.82 -13.66 2.84
CA TRP A 318 -28.68 -12.34 3.45
C TRP A 318 -29.96 -11.52 3.27
N THR A 319 -30.90 -11.73 4.20
CA THR A 319 -32.21 -11.06 4.22
C THR A 319 -32.47 -10.48 5.62
N PRO A 320 -31.68 -9.47 6.04
CA PRO A 320 -31.84 -8.88 7.38
C PRO A 320 -33.21 -8.22 7.53
N GLN A 321 -33.87 -8.49 8.66
CA GLN A 321 -35.11 -7.82 9.05
C GLN A 321 -34.75 -6.66 9.99
N VAL A 322 -34.94 -5.42 9.54
CA VAL A 322 -34.61 -4.23 10.32
C VAL A 322 -35.90 -3.65 10.92
N PRO A 323 -36.06 -3.63 12.26
CA PRO A 323 -37.27 -3.11 12.89
C PRO A 323 -37.57 -1.67 12.47
N GLY A 324 -38.80 -1.41 12.01
CA GLY A 324 -39.22 -0.09 11.52
C GLY A 324 -38.80 0.24 10.08
N TRP A 325 -38.17 -0.70 9.37
CA TRP A 325 -37.70 -0.51 8.00
C TRP A 325 -38.15 -1.68 7.11
N GLN A 326 -38.88 -1.38 6.04
CA GLN A 326 -39.36 -2.34 5.07
C GLN A 326 -38.36 -2.51 3.92
N ALA A 327 -38.31 -3.68 3.31
CA ALA A 327 -37.46 -3.92 2.15
C ALA A 327 -37.89 -3.00 0.98
N ALA A 328 -36.91 -2.34 0.37
CA ALA A 328 -37.08 -1.48 -0.79
C ALA A 328 -36.11 -1.91 -1.91
N PRO A 329 -36.36 -1.49 -3.16
CA PRO A 329 -35.44 -1.75 -4.27
C PRO A 329 -34.02 -1.25 -3.96
N ALA A 330 -33.02 -2.02 -4.38
CA ALA A 330 -31.64 -1.57 -4.36
C ALA A 330 -31.47 -0.39 -5.33
N ALA A 331 -30.59 0.54 -5.01
CA ALA A 331 -30.29 1.66 -5.89
C ALA A 331 -29.25 1.23 -6.95
N GLU A 332 -29.51 1.62 -8.20
CA GLU A 332 -28.70 1.27 -9.39
C GLU A 332 -27.85 2.44 -9.92
N ASP A 333 -27.98 3.62 -9.31
CA ASP A 333 -27.39 4.91 -9.70
C ASP A 333 -25.87 5.02 -9.47
N TRP A 334 -25.35 4.28 -8.50
CA TRP A 334 -23.94 4.34 -8.10
C TRP A 334 -23.45 2.99 -7.59
N HIS A 335 -22.19 2.69 -7.90
CA HIS A 335 -21.53 1.46 -7.50
C HIS A 335 -20.11 1.73 -7.00
N PRO A 336 -19.72 1.20 -5.82
CA PRO A 336 -18.34 1.29 -5.36
C PRO A 336 -17.42 0.39 -6.21
N ALA A 337 -16.17 0.82 -6.42
CA ALA A 337 -15.15 0.00 -7.03
C ALA A 337 -14.50 -0.89 -5.97
N ILE A 338 -15.04 -2.10 -5.83
CA ILE A 338 -14.60 -3.10 -4.85
C ILE A 338 -13.89 -4.24 -5.54
N GLU A 339 -12.71 -4.60 -5.07
CA GLU A 339 -11.87 -5.62 -5.68
C GLU A 339 -12.18 -7.02 -5.12
N MET A 340 -12.53 -7.93 -6.04
CA MET A 340 -12.68 -9.37 -5.85
C MET A 340 -13.43 -9.81 -4.57
N PRO A 341 -14.62 -9.26 -4.25
CA PRO A 341 -15.44 -9.82 -3.18
C PRO A 341 -15.99 -11.18 -3.61
N GLN A 342 -16.21 -12.09 -2.65
CA GLN A 342 -16.92 -13.34 -2.98
C GLN A 342 -18.39 -13.07 -3.30
N ALA A 343 -18.98 -12.08 -2.62
CA ALA A 343 -20.34 -11.63 -2.87
C ALA A 343 -20.42 -10.12 -2.67
N LEU A 344 -21.09 -9.43 -3.60
CA LEU A 344 -21.47 -8.02 -3.48
C LEU A 344 -23.00 -7.96 -3.46
N LEU A 345 -23.58 -7.78 -2.28
CA LEU A 345 -25.03 -7.79 -2.08
C LEU A 345 -25.54 -6.37 -1.88
N ARG A 346 -26.72 -6.06 -2.42
CA ARG A 346 -27.34 -4.74 -2.31
C ARG A 346 -28.79 -4.84 -1.89
N ARG A 347 -29.20 -3.97 -0.96
CA ARG A 347 -30.57 -3.91 -0.45
C ARG A 347 -30.97 -2.46 -0.14
N GLY A 348 -32.20 -2.10 -0.48
CA GLY A 348 -32.83 -0.86 -0.04
C GLY A 348 -33.72 -1.12 1.19
N PHE A 349 -33.89 -0.07 1.99
CA PHE A 349 -34.75 -0.05 3.16
C PHE A 349 -35.54 1.26 3.18
N ALA A 350 -36.86 1.15 3.34
CA ALA A 350 -37.78 2.29 3.48
C ALA A 350 -38.34 2.32 4.90
N GLY A 351 -38.19 3.47 5.57
CA GLY A 351 -38.76 3.72 6.90
C GLY A 351 -39.33 5.13 6.98
N GLU A 352 -39.87 5.51 8.14
CA GLU A 352 -40.44 6.86 8.36
C GLU A 352 -39.41 7.97 8.11
N ALA A 353 -38.13 7.70 8.40
CA ALA A 353 -37.06 8.67 8.19
C ALA A 353 -36.65 8.82 6.71
N GLY A 354 -37.06 7.91 5.80
CA GLY A 354 -36.76 7.96 4.36
C GLY A 354 -36.17 6.65 3.82
N LEU A 355 -35.41 6.76 2.72
CA LEU A 355 -34.76 5.62 2.05
C LEU A 355 -33.28 5.49 2.46
N VAL A 356 -32.84 4.26 2.71
CA VAL A 356 -31.44 3.91 2.98
C VAL A 356 -31.06 2.70 2.14
N TRP A 357 -29.86 2.70 1.57
CA TRP A 357 -29.31 1.58 0.81
C TRP A 357 -28.08 1.03 1.49
N VAL A 358 -27.96 -0.30 1.49
CA VAL A 358 -26.83 -1.03 2.07
C VAL A 358 -26.18 -1.89 1.00
N ASP A 359 -24.88 -1.64 0.77
CA ASP A 359 -24.03 -2.49 -0.04
C ASP A 359 -23.08 -3.29 0.88
N LEU A 360 -23.04 -4.61 0.67
CA LEU A 360 -22.24 -5.54 1.44
C LEU A 360 -21.28 -6.27 0.51
N ALA A 361 -19.98 -6.01 0.66
CA ALA A 361 -18.93 -6.79 0.02
C ALA A 361 -18.36 -7.79 1.04
N TYR A 362 -18.62 -9.08 0.83
CA TYR A 362 -18.24 -10.15 1.74
C TYR A 362 -17.00 -10.91 1.25
N TYR A 363 -16.11 -11.21 2.20
CA TYR A 363 -14.84 -11.88 2.00
C TYR A 363 -14.74 -13.05 2.98
N PRO A 364 -14.97 -14.30 2.55
CA PRO A 364 -14.89 -15.47 3.43
C PRO A 364 -13.47 -15.73 3.94
N SER A 365 -12.45 -15.31 3.18
CA SER A 365 -11.05 -15.38 3.55
C SER A 365 -10.29 -14.21 2.93
N GLN A 366 -9.36 -13.62 3.67
CA GLN A 366 -8.55 -12.50 3.19
C GLN A 366 -7.33 -13.01 2.40
N LYS A 367 -7.20 -12.58 1.14
CA LYS A 367 -6.10 -12.95 0.24
C LYS A 367 -5.50 -11.73 -0.44
N PHE A 368 -4.32 -11.86 -1.05
CA PHE A 368 -3.77 -10.78 -1.88
C PHE A 368 -4.77 -10.40 -2.99
N GLY A 369 -5.12 -9.11 -3.09
CA GLY A 369 -6.14 -8.58 -4.01
C GLY A 369 -7.61 -8.87 -3.65
N SER A 370 -7.91 -9.57 -2.56
CA SER A 370 -9.29 -9.86 -2.11
C SER A 370 -9.37 -9.69 -0.59
N LYS A 371 -9.69 -8.47 -0.16
CA LYS A 371 -9.69 -8.08 1.27
C LYS A 371 -10.78 -7.06 1.56
N ALA A 372 -11.41 -7.16 2.73
CA ALA A 372 -12.42 -6.20 3.18
C ALA A 372 -11.82 -4.81 3.46
N VAL A 373 -10.58 -4.77 3.97
CA VAL A 373 -9.84 -3.54 4.27
C VAL A 373 -8.67 -3.40 3.30
N SER A 374 -8.94 -2.83 2.13
CA SER A 374 -7.95 -2.54 1.08
C SER A 374 -8.01 -1.06 0.68
N GLY A 375 -6.86 -0.50 0.26
CA GLY A 375 -6.82 0.80 -0.41
C GLY A 375 -7.37 0.74 -1.84
N GLU A 376 -7.45 -0.46 -2.42
CA GLU A 376 -8.02 -0.69 -3.75
C GLU A 376 -9.56 -0.66 -3.75
N ASN A 377 -10.18 -0.85 -2.57
CA ASN A 377 -11.63 -0.69 -2.39
C ASN A 377 -11.96 0.79 -2.24
N VAL A 378 -12.28 1.45 -3.36
CA VAL A 378 -12.58 2.88 -3.41
C VAL A 378 -14.06 3.12 -3.68
N LEU A 379 -14.60 4.20 -3.10
CA LEU A 379 -15.99 4.60 -3.33
C LEU A 379 -16.19 5.05 -4.79
N VAL A 380 -15.19 5.71 -5.35
CA VAL A 380 -15.14 6.21 -6.72
C VAL A 380 -13.70 6.18 -7.17
N ARG A 381 -13.43 5.76 -8.42
CA ARG A 381 -12.08 5.84 -8.99
C ARG A 381 -11.76 7.29 -9.38
N ALA A 382 -10.48 7.66 -9.38
CA ALA A 382 -10.07 9.04 -9.64
C ALA A 382 -10.47 9.55 -11.05
N ASP A 383 -10.62 8.64 -12.00
CA ASP A 383 -11.00 8.87 -13.41
C ASP A 383 -12.51 8.72 -13.69
N ASP A 384 -13.31 8.45 -12.66
CA ASP A 384 -14.76 8.32 -12.78
C ASP A 384 -15.37 9.60 -13.34
N ARG A 385 -16.25 9.48 -14.34
CA ARG A 385 -16.85 10.62 -15.04
C ARG A 385 -18.19 11.06 -14.44
N GLU A 386 -18.81 10.22 -13.62
CA GLU A 386 -20.16 10.43 -13.11
C GLU A 386 -20.17 10.84 -11.65
N TRP A 387 -19.29 10.30 -10.83
CA TRP A 387 -19.31 10.52 -9.38
C TRP A 387 -18.01 11.13 -8.86
N GLN A 388 -18.10 11.79 -7.72
CA GLN A 388 -16.94 12.24 -6.95
C GLN A 388 -17.22 12.29 -5.45
N VAL A 389 -16.15 12.13 -4.69
CA VAL A 389 -16.12 12.40 -3.25
C VAL A 389 -15.90 13.90 -3.04
N LEU A 390 -16.82 14.56 -2.32
CA LEU A 390 -16.67 15.97 -1.94
C LEU A 390 -15.85 16.13 -0.68
N SER A 391 -16.23 15.39 0.35
CA SER A 391 -15.63 15.51 1.68
C SER A 391 -15.74 14.20 2.45
N ARG A 392 -14.87 14.07 3.45
CA ARG A 392 -14.95 13.05 4.49
C ARG A 392 -15.05 13.76 5.83
N GLY A 393 -16.23 13.70 6.44
CA GLY A 393 -16.50 14.24 7.76
C GLY A 393 -16.65 13.17 8.83
N THR A 394 -17.03 13.59 10.03
CA THR A 394 -17.45 12.71 11.13
C THR A 394 -18.75 11.97 10.81
N GLU A 395 -19.64 12.58 10.03
CA GLU A 395 -20.94 12.00 9.65
C GLU A 395 -20.85 10.98 8.52
N GLY A 396 -19.74 10.97 7.77
CA GLY A 396 -19.52 10.06 6.66
C GLY A 396 -18.83 10.72 5.46
N TRP A 397 -19.02 10.09 4.31
CA TRP A 397 -18.52 10.53 3.01
C TRP A 397 -19.63 11.22 2.24
N GLN A 398 -19.40 12.47 1.85
CA GLN A 398 -20.32 13.21 0.98
C GLN A 398 -19.94 12.97 -0.48
N MET A 399 -20.93 12.54 -1.25
CA MET A 399 -20.78 12.15 -2.64
C MET A 399 -21.65 13.04 -3.51
N ARG A 400 -21.17 13.41 -4.69
CA ARG A 400 -21.90 14.22 -5.67
C ARG A 400 -21.76 13.67 -7.07
N ARG A 401 -22.85 13.67 -7.80
CA ARG A 401 -22.87 13.39 -9.23
C ARG A 401 -22.32 14.60 -10.01
N LYS A 402 -21.42 14.34 -10.95
CA LYS A 402 -20.86 15.34 -11.87
C LYS A 402 -21.92 15.65 -12.94
N GLY A 403 -22.26 16.92 -13.12
CA GLY A 403 -23.20 17.36 -14.18
C GLY A 403 -24.37 18.19 -13.65
N ALA A 404 -25.37 18.41 -14.51
CA ALA A 404 -26.50 19.33 -14.28
C ALA A 404 -27.57 18.82 -13.29
N GLY A 405 -27.46 17.58 -12.81
CA GLY A 405 -28.26 17.05 -11.70
C GLY A 405 -27.37 16.95 -10.46
N GLU A 406 -27.62 17.80 -9.46
CA GLU A 406 -26.88 17.79 -8.18
C GLU A 406 -27.36 16.64 -7.26
N GLU A 407 -27.37 15.42 -7.78
CA GLU A 407 -27.61 14.25 -6.94
C GLU A 407 -26.45 14.12 -5.96
N GLN A 408 -26.78 14.19 -4.68
CA GLN A 408 -25.83 14.03 -3.59
C GLN A 408 -26.31 12.95 -2.66
N PHE A 409 -25.37 12.19 -2.09
CA PHE A 409 -25.68 11.24 -1.05
C PHE A 409 -24.61 11.25 0.04
N LEU A 410 -25.04 10.93 1.25
CA LEU A 410 -24.19 10.72 2.41
C LEU A 410 -23.99 9.21 2.60
N LEU A 411 -22.74 8.80 2.83
CA LEU A 411 -22.38 7.39 2.97
C LEU A 411 -21.54 7.14 4.23
N ARG A 412 -21.94 6.13 5.02
CA ARG A 412 -21.13 5.57 6.12
C ARG A 412 -20.43 4.30 5.65
N ARG A 413 -19.14 4.16 5.96
CA ARG A 413 -18.31 3.00 5.61
C ARG A 413 -17.89 2.27 6.87
N LEU A 414 -18.21 0.99 6.94
CA LEU A 414 -17.96 0.13 8.09
C LEU A 414 -17.27 -1.16 7.65
N HIS A 415 -16.48 -1.73 8.55
CA HIS A 415 -15.87 -3.03 8.38
C HIS A 415 -16.45 -4.00 9.40
N TRP A 416 -16.98 -5.12 8.94
CA TRP A 416 -17.45 -6.19 9.82
C TRP A 416 -16.35 -7.23 9.99
N VAL A 417 -15.96 -7.48 11.24
CA VAL A 417 -14.92 -8.47 11.62
C VAL A 417 -15.33 -9.10 12.94
N ASP A 418 -15.37 -10.44 12.99
CA ASP A 418 -15.70 -11.23 14.20
C ASP A 418 -16.92 -10.68 14.97
N GLY A 419 -18.02 -10.44 14.25
CA GLY A 419 -19.27 -10.02 14.88
C GLY A 419 -19.29 -8.57 15.37
N ARG A 420 -18.35 -7.73 14.92
CA ARG A 420 -18.26 -6.31 15.28
C ARG A 420 -18.16 -5.45 14.03
N PHE A 421 -18.85 -4.31 14.05
CA PHE A 421 -18.68 -3.26 13.06
C PHE A 421 -17.66 -2.23 13.53
N ILE A 422 -16.72 -1.88 12.65
CA ILE A 422 -15.57 -1.04 12.96
C ILE A 422 -15.38 -0.03 11.83
N GLU A 423 -15.39 1.27 12.14
CA GLU A 423 -15.18 2.34 11.15
C GLU A 423 -13.70 2.52 10.77
N SER A 424 -12.81 2.36 11.74
CA SER A 424 -11.37 2.58 11.54
C SER A 424 -10.76 1.39 10.77
N PRO A 425 -10.14 1.62 9.59
CA PRO A 425 -9.46 0.56 8.84
C PRO A 425 -8.35 -0.12 9.64
N ALA A 426 -7.59 0.67 10.41
CA ALA A 426 -6.51 0.15 11.25
C ALA A 426 -7.05 -0.73 12.38
N ALA A 427 -8.11 -0.29 13.06
CA ALA A 427 -8.76 -1.09 14.11
C ALA A 427 -9.38 -2.37 13.54
N ALA A 428 -9.95 -2.32 12.34
CA ALA A 428 -10.50 -3.49 11.67
C ALA A 428 -9.41 -4.53 11.32
N LYS A 429 -8.24 -4.10 10.84
CA LYS A 429 -7.08 -4.98 10.60
C LYS A 429 -6.56 -5.62 11.90
N LEU A 430 -6.49 -4.85 12.99
CA LEU A 430 -6.08 -5.38 14.29
C LEU A 430 -7.11 -6.37 14.86
N ALA A 431 -8.39 -6.06 14.75
CA ALA A 431 -9.47 -6.96 15.16
C ALA A 431 -9.43 -8.27 14.36
N HIS A 432 -9.12 -8.19 13.06
CA HIS A 432 -8.99 -9.36 12.20
C HIS A 432 -7.79 -10.23 12.60
N ALA A 433 -6.62 -9.62 12.81
CA ALA A 433 -5.44 -10.33 13.31
C ALA A 433 -5.73 -11.04 14.66
N TRP A 434 -6.47 -10.36 15.55
CA TRP A 434 -6.87 -10.92 16.83
C TRP A 434 -7.87 -12.07 16.71
N ALA A 435 -8.82 -11.97 15.78
CA ALA A 435 -9.78 -13.03 15.47
C ALA A 435 -9.08 -14.31 14.98
N LEU A 436 -8.08 -14.16 14.10
CA LEU A 436 -7.24 -15.29 13.65
C LEU A 436 -6.47 -15.94 14.80
N LEU A 437 -5.86 -15.13 15.68
CA LEU A 437 -5.14 -15.63 16.86
C LEU A 437 -6.06 -16.40 17.84
N LYS A 438 -7.34 -16.05 17.90
CA LYS A 438 -8.36 -16.73 18.71
C LYS A 438 -9.03 -17.92 18.01
N GLY A 439 -8.71 -18.20 16.75
CA GLY A 439 -9.36 -19.23 15.95
C GLY A 439 -10.81 -18.91 15.58
N GLN A 440 -11.21 -17.63 15.58
CA GLN A 440 -12.59 -17.20 15.28
C GLN A 440 -12.88 -17.05 13.78
N GLY A 441 -11.86 -17.22 12.93
CA GLY A 441 -11.99 -17.25 11.47
C GLY A 441 -11.49 -16.01 10.74
N ASP A 442 -11.53 -16.11 9.41
CA ASP A 442 -10.94 -15.16 8.45
C ASP A 442 -12.00 -14.30 7.72
N ALA A 443 -13.28 -14.55 8.02
CA ALA A 443 -14.39 -13.88 7.35
C ALA A 443 -14.49 -12.40 7.77
N ALA A 444 -14.61 -11.52 6.78
CA ALA A 444 -14.86 -10.10 7.00
C ALA A 444 -15.76 -9.54 5.90
N ALA A 445 -16.33 -8.36 6.14
CA ALA A 445 -17.10 -7.66 5.13
C ALA A 445 -16.85 -6.15 5.16
N LEU A 446 -16.97 -5.51 4.01
CA LEU A 446 -17.10 -4.07 3.88
C LEU A 446 -18.59 -3.75 3.72
N VAL A 447 -19.11 -2.89 4.59
CA VAL A 447 -20.51 -2.45 4.60
C VAL A 447 -20.57 -0.97 4.31
N LEU A 448 -21.30 -0.60 3.26
CA LEU A 448 -21.55 0.78 2.89
C LEU A 448 -23.04 1.06 3.09
N ILE A 449 -23.36 2.12 3.83
CA ILE A 449 -24.75 2.52 4.12
C ILE A 449 -24.92 3.93 3.59
N ARG A 450 -25.85 4.15 2.66
CA ARG A 450 -26.03 5.45 2.01
C ARG A 450 -27.48 5.93 2.00
N THR A 451 -27.66 7.24 1.92
CA THR A 451 -28.95 7.91 1.73
C THR A 451 -28.77 9.24 1.00
N ALA A 452 -29.83 9.75 0.35
CA ALA A 452 -29.83 11.05 -0.29
C ALA A 452 -29.40 12.16 0.69
N SER A 453 -28.54 13.07 0.22
CA SER A 453 -27.91 14.13 1.02
C SER A 453 -28.86 15.31 1.19
N GLU A 454 -29.78 15.17 2.14
CA GLU A 454 -30.73 16.18 2.59
C GLU A 454 -30.37 16.65 4.02
N PRO A 455 -30.95 17.75 4.54
CA PRO A 455 -30.64 18.24 5.89
C PRO A 455 -30.79 17.19 7.02
N GLN A 456 -31.63 16.18 6.82
CA GLN A 456 -31.86 15.08 7.77
C GLN A 456 -31.07 13.79 7.45
N ALA A 457 -30.15 13.80 6.47
CA ALA A 457 -29.45 12.61 6.00
C ALA A 457 -28.66 11.92 7.12
N ALA A 458 -27.91 12.66 7.93
CA ALA A 458 -27.14 12.12 9.05
C ALA A 458 -28.06 11.46 10.09
N GLN A 459 -29.13 12.16 10.49
CA GLN A 459 -30.13 11.65 11.42
C GLN A 459 -30.82 10.38 10.89
N ARG A 460 -31.12 10.32 9.59
CA ARG A 460 -31.69 9.14 8.92
C ARG A 460 -30.74 7.96 8.94
N LEU A 461 -29.45 8.17 8.64
CA LEU A 461 -28.43 7.13 8.73
C LEU A 461 -28.28 6.62 10.16
N ASP A 462 -28.30 7.51 11.17
CA ASP A 462 -28.22 7.12 12.58
C ASP A 462 -29.46 6.36 13.06
N ALA A 463 -30.66 6.80 12.65
CA ALA A 463 -31.91 6.11 12.94
C ALA A 463 -31.93 4.70 12.33
N PHE A 464 -31.49 4.56 11.07
CA PHE A 464 -31.33 3.26 10.43
C PHE A 464 -30.28 2.42 11.17
N TRP A 465 -29.10 2.97 11.41
CA TRP A 465 -27.98 2.24 11.99
C TRP A 465 -28.30 1.68 13.38
N THR A 466 -28.98 2.47 14.22
CA THR A 466 -29.41 2.06 15.56
C THR A 466 -30.26 0.78 15.52
N GLN A 467 -31.16 0.66 14.53
CA GLN A 467 -32.02 -0.52 14.38
C GLN A 467 -31.36 -1.64 13.57
N ALA A 468 -30.50 -1.30 12.61
CA ALA A 468 -29.92 -2.24 11.66
C ALA A 468 -28.68 -2.98 12.22
N GLN A 469 -27.96 -2.40 13.18
CA GLN A 469 -26.71 -2.97 13.67
C GLN A 469 -26.86 -4.42 14.15
N ALA A 470 -27.83 -4.71 15.01
CA ALA A 470 -28.03 -6.07 15.54
C ALA A 470 -28.51 -7.08 14.46
N PRO A 471 -29.55 -6.79 13.66
CA PRO A 471 -29.99 -7.68 12.58
C PRO A 471 -28.91 -7.95 11.52
N LEU A 472 -28.17 -6.92 11.09
CA LEU A 472 -27.08 -7.09 10.13
C LEU A 472 -25.96 -7.95 10.69
N ASN A 473 -25.59 -7.73 11.96
CA ASN A 473 -24.58 -8.54 12.64
C ASN A 473 -25.03 -9.99 12.77
N ALA A 474 -26.28 -10.23 13.19
CA ALA A 474 -26.84 -11.56 13.34
C ALA A 474 -26.78 -12.31 11.99
N CYS A 475 -27.22 -11.67 10.90
CA CYS A 475 -27.14 -12.22 9.55
C CYS A 475 -25.72 -12.69 9.18
N LEU A 476 -24.72 -11.84 9.41
CA LEU A 476 -23.33 -12.14 9.08
C LEU A 476 -22.76 -13.23 10.00
N GLN A 477 -23.08 -13.20 11.29
CA GLN A 477 -22.66 -14.24 12.24
C GLN A 477 -23.27 -15.61 11.94
N THR A 478 -24.57 -15.69 11.64
CA THR A 478 -25.25 -16.95 11.28
C THR A 478 -24.68 -17.51 9.98
N THR A 479 -24.32 -16.63 9.03
CA THR A 479 -23.60 -17.04 7.84
C THR A 479 -22.25 -17.65 8.21
N VAL A 480 -21.45 -16.97 9.03
CA VAL A 480 -20.07 -17.39 9.33
C VAL A 480 -19.99 -18.66 10.18
N ARG A 481 -20.87 -18.82 11.19
CA ARG A 481 -20.83 -19.96 12.13
C ARG A 481 -21.60 -21.19 11.65
N GLY A 482 -22.30 -21.09 10.52
CA GLY A 482 -23.27 -22.12 10.08
C GLY A 482 -24.57 -22.09 10.91
N PRO A 483 -25.65 -22.70 10.43
CA PRO A 483 -26.92 -22.74 11.16
C PRO A 483 -26.74 -23.51 12.47
N GLN A 484 -27.00 -22.85 13.60
CA GLN A 484 -27.21 -23.55 14.88
C GLN A 484 -28.70 -23.88 15.00
N GLY A 485 -29.06 -25.16 14.80
CA GLY A 485 -30.43 -25.66 14.98
C GLY A 485 -31.27 -25.76 13.69
N HIS A 486 -32.42 -26.44 13.80
CA HIS A 486 -33.28 -26.91 12.70
C HIS A 486 -33.98 -25.84 11.85
N ASN A 487 -33.71 -24.54 12.05
CA ASN A 487 -34.19 -23.46 11.18
C ASN A 487 -33.07 -22.98 10.25
N ALA A 488 -32.66 -23.86 9.33
CA ALA A 488 -31.65 -23.55 8.32
C ALA A 488 -32.29 -22.78 7.15
N GLY A 489 -31.91 -21.50 6.96
CA GLY A 489 -32.01 -20.92 5.62
C GLY A 489 -32.21 -19.41 5.48
N ARG A 490 -32.64 -18.67 6.51
CA ARG A 490 -32.85 -17.21 6.42
C ARG A 490 -32.46 -16.55 7.73
N CYS A 491 -31.77 -15.40 7.68
CA CYS A 491 -31.74 -14.52 8.84
C CYS A 491 -33.20 -14.14 9.14
N ARG A 492 -33.74 -14.60 10.27
CA ARG A 492 -35.02 -14.13 10.77
C ARG A 492 -34.78 -13.19 11.92
#